data_AF-B7Q3E0-F1
#
_entry.id   AF-B7Q3E0-F1
#
_cell.length_a   1.000
_cell.length_b   1.000
_cell.length_c   1.000
_cell.angle_alpha   90.00
_cell.angle_beta   90.00
_cell.angle_gamma   90.00
#
_symmetry.space_group_name_H-M   'P 1'
#
loop_
_entity.id
_entity.type
_entity.pdbx_description
1 polymer ?
#
loop_
_entity_poly.entity_id
_entity_poly.type
_entity_poly.pdbx_seq_one_letter_code
_entity_poly.pdbx_strand_id
1 'polypeptide(L)'
;MTFAYSQFRYSTRLLRWGGVWIVAEATNPGKQSFKTTLKRPYFWYCVLCLSTLVGTEFGNIIWALLFSFKHRKVFVSGVYTATQITVLVKTMLSSLMVALAAGRLKKLVARANQFEIIRNIKIAPRSKKVTWRDIRIWGRVLFMVLFVSIRNMDNLSILDVENIFGLGALVVVMTASSMLLVIYDCLYSTVFKSLVEIFIEYLRYEIRVLKKMKMELNSGPSMKMVEDCRIEFNTIQGFVKSTNQVMRYAFVMAYAGNLIMLCNIVYLLVDTAATPWALRIFSSTYGILMWIDMIDNGVVAEGIKVEASKMKWLLQSMPFQGLPDSFAKQVRFLHDIVDDSAMYFTGAGFFRINLPQLVSMGSTIITYTVILIQTSQGLQA
;
A
#
# COMPACT_ATOMS: atom_id res chain seq x y z
N MET A 1 8.28 22.01 -11.00
CA MET A 1 7.52 21.11 -10.11
C MET A 1 8.21 19.76 -10.15
N THR A 2 8.71 19.25 -9.03
CA THR A 2 9.43 17.97 -8.94
C THR A 2 8.49 16.78 -9.20
N PHE A 3 9.04 15.67 -9.67
CA PHE A 3 8.29 14.43 -9.90
C PHE A 3 7.81 13.80 -8.60
N ALA A 4 8.65 13.77 -7.57
CA ALA A 4 8.24 13.34 -6.25
C ALA A 4 6.97 14.10 -5.82
N TYR A 5 6.96 15.43 -6.01
CA TYR A 5 5.78 16.25 -5.72
C TYR A 5 4.57 15.91 -6.60
N SER A 6 4.75 15.59 -7.88
CA SER A 6 3.64 15.24 -8.78
C SER A 6 3.04 13.86 -8.48
N GLN A 7 3.86 12.85 -8.15
CA GLN A 7 3.38 11.53 -7.70
C GLN A 7 2.64 11.65 -6.37
N PHE A 8 3.22 12.37 -5.41
CA PHE A 8 2.57 12.60 -4.14
C PHE A 8 1.33 13.49 -4.26
N ARG A 9 1.14 14.28 -5.33
CA ARG A 9 -0.03 15.18 -5.44
C ARG A 9 -1.35 14.40 -5.46
N TYR A 10 -1.42 13.29 -6.18
CA TYR A 10 -2.64 12.48 -6.27
C TYR A 10 -2.91 11.77 -4.95
N SER A 11 -1.91 11.08 -4.40
CA SER A 11 -1.98 10.41 -3.10
C SER A 11 -2.31 11.40 -1.98
N THR A 12 -1.65 12.55 -1.94
CA THR A 12 -1.89 13.61 -0.94
C THR A 12 -3.28 14.23 -1.07
N ARG A 13 -3.84 14.35 -2.29
CA ARG A 13 -5.24 14.77 -2.45
C ARG A 13 -6.17 13.75 -1.82
N LEU A 14 -6.07 12.48 -2.19
CA LEU A 14 -6.93 11.42 -1.65
C LEU A 14 -6.81 11.31 -0.12
N LEU A 15 -5.58 11.40 0.41
CA LEU A 15 -5.33 11.42 1.85
C LEU A 15 -5.87 12.69 2.53
N ARG A 16 -5.93 13.81 1.82
CA ARG A 16 -6.56 15.03 2.33
C ARG A 16 -8.08 14.90 2.43
N TRP A 17 -8.71 14.28 1.42
CA TRP A 17 -10.12 13.93 1.46
C TRP A 17 -10.45 12.93 2.57
N GLY A 18 -9.51 12.06 2.94
CA GLY A 18 -9.68 11.13 4.07
C GLY A 18 -9.36 11.73 5.45
N GLY A 19 -9.00 13.01 5.55
CA GLY A 19 -8.61 13.59 6.83
C GLY A 19 -7.30 13.02 7.41
N VAL A 20 -6.40 12.49 6.57
CA VAL A 20 -5.11 11.95 7.04
C VAL A 20 -4.06 13.06 7.06
N TRP A 21 -4.20 13.99 8.01
CA TRP A 21 -3.40 15.21 8.09
C TRP A 21 -1.89 14.96 8.18
N ILE A 22 -1.49 14.04 9.04
CA ILE A 22 -0.08 13.82 9.38
C ILE A 22 0.73 13.37 8.16
N VAL A 23 0.11 12.58 7.28
CA VAL A 23 0.74 12.11 6.05
C VAL A 23 0.70 13.19 4.96
N ALA A 24 -0.40 13.94 4.86
CA ALA A 24 -0.52 15.03 3.90
C ALA A 24 0.41 16.23 4.17
N GLU A 25 0.78 16.46 5.44
CA GLU A 25 1.77 17.46 5.84
C GLU A 25 3.21 16.94 5.63
N ALA A 26 3.44 15.63 5.86
CA ALA A 26 4.74 15.01 5.64
C ALA A 26 5.13 14.94 4.15
N THR A 27 4.15 14.80 3.25
CA THR A 27 4.39 14.78 1.80
C THR A 27 4.52 16.17 1.17
N ASN A 28 4.36 17.25 1.95
CA ASN A 28 4.41 18.62 1.46
C ASN A 28 5.60 19.40 2.08
N PRO A 29 6.74 19.53 1.38
CA PRO A 29 7.98 20.05 1.95
C PRO A 29 7.91 21.55 2.35
N GLY A 30 6.94 22.31 1.84
CA GLY A 30 6.84 23.76 2.05
C GLY A 30 6.11 24.24 3.31
N LYS A 31 5.59 23.36 4.20
CA LYS A 31 4.83 23.78 5.40
C LYS A 31 5.62 23.66 6.72
N GLN A 32 5.51 24.72 7.54
CA GLN A 32 6.16 24.96 8.84
C GLN A 32 5.77 23.96 9.97
N SER A 33 6.43 24.09 11.12
CA SER A 33 6.42 23.15 12.27
C SER A 33 5.05 22.89 12.91
N PHE A 34 4.96 21.75 13.60
CA PHE A 34 3.77 21.17 14.27
C PHE A 34 3.07 22.09 15.29
N LYS A 35 3.75 23.11 15.85
CA LYS A 35 3.23 23.95 16.94
C LYS A 35 2.18 24.98 16.51
N THR A 36 2.08 25.35 15.23
CA THR A 36 1.08 26.35 14.75
C THR A 36 -0.20 25.71 14.21
N THR A 37 -0.38 24.39 14.37
CA THR A 37 -1.33 23.63 13.54
C THR A 37 -2.63 23.20 14.22
N LEU A 38 -2.71 23.25 15.55
CA LEU A 38 -3.95 23.03 16.32
C LEU A 38 -5.06 24.05 16.01
N LYS A 39 -4.68 25.26 15.57
CA LYS A 39 -5.63 26.33 15.22
C LYS A 39 -6.17 26.23 13.79
N ARG A 40 -5.71 25.26 12.98
CA ARG A 40 -6.17 25.15 11.58
C ARG A 40 -7.51 24.41 11.51
N PRO A 41 -8.50 24.89 10.74
CA PRO A 41 -9.79 24.21 10.56
C PRO A 41 -9.63 22.78 10.02
N TYR A 42 -8.55 22.54 9.27
CA TYR A 42 -8.23 21.22 8.74
C TYR A 42 -7.87 20.18 9.83
N PHE A 43 -7.30 20.59 10.97
CA PHE A 43 -7.05 19.66 12.08
C PHE A 43 -8.36 19.10 12.63
N TRP A 44 -9.34 19.97 12.87
CA TRP A 44 -10.68 19.58 13.33
C TRP A 44 -11.41 18.68 12.33
N TYR A 45 -11.27 18.95 11.03
CA TYR A 45 -11.77 18.04 9.99
C TYR A 45 -11.20 16.62 10.13
N CYS A 46 -9.90 16.50 10.41
CA CYS A 46 -9.25 15.20 10.55
C CYS A 46 -9.69 14.46 11.83
N VAL A 47 -9.84 15.20 12.94
CA VAL A 47 -10.42 14.67 14.17
C VAL A 47 -11.85 14.20 13.92
N LEU A 48 -12.64 14.96 13.17
CA LEU A 48 -14.01 14.59 12.80
C LEU A 48 -14.04 13.33 11.94
N CYS A 49 -13.23 13.23 10.87
CA CYS A 49 -13.14 12.02 10.05
C CYS A 49 -12.75 10.77 10.88
N LEU A 50 -11.73 10.89 11.74
CA LEU A 50 -11.31 9.78 12.60
C LEU A 50 -12.40 9.41 13.62
N SER A 51 -13.05 10.40 14.21
CA SER A 51 -14.13 10.19 15.18
C SER A 51 -15.35 9.55 14.53
N THR A 52 -15.72 9.98 13.32
CA THR A 52 -16.79 9.35 12.54
C THR A 52 -16.45 7.89 12.26
N LEU A 53 -15.24 7.60 11.77
CA LEU A 53 -14.79 6.22 11.51
C LEU A 53 -14.81 5.36 12.79
N VAL A 54 -14.21 5.83 13.87
CA VAL A 54 -14.15 5.05 15.12
C VAL A 54 -15.54 4.87 15.71
N GLY A 55 -16.36 5.92 15.71
CA GLY A 55 -17.72 5.89 16.26
C GLY A 55 -18.63 4.93 15.51
N THR A 56 -18.62 4.93 14.18
CA THR A 56 -19.42 4.02 13.37
C THR A 56 -18.95 2.57 13.48
N GLU A 57 -17.63 2.31 13.44
CA GLU A 57 -17.12 0.94 13.57
C GLU A 57 -17.36 0.38 14.98
N PHE A 58 -17.16 1.19 16.02
CA PHE A 58 -17.48 0.79 17.38
C PHE A 58 -18.98 0.57 17.58
N GLY A 59 -19.82 1.41 16.97
CA GLY A 59 -21.26 1.21 16.89
C GLY A 59 -21.64 -0.13 16.24
N ASN A 60 -21.01 -0.48 15.11
CA ASN A 60 -21.21 -1.76 14.43
C ASN A 60 -20.78 -2.95 15.30
N ILE A 61 -19.68 -2.83 16.04
CA ILE A 61 -19.21 -3.87 16.98
C ILE A 61 -20.20 -4.04 18.13
N ILE A 62 -20.63 -2.95 18.76
CA ILE A 62 -21.64 -3.00 19.83
C ILE A 62 -22.94 -3.61 19.30
N TRP A 63 -23.38 -3.19 18.11
CA TRP A 63 -24.58 -3.73 17.49
C TRP A 63 -24.47 -5.23 17.23
N ALA A 64 -23.34 -5.68 16.67
CA ALA A 64 -23.06 -7.09 16.48
C ALA A 64 -23.10 -7.85 17.81
N LEU A 65 -22.49 -7.32 18.87
CA LEU A 65 -22.48 -7.93 20.19
C LEU A 65 -23.84 -7.96 20.89
N LEU A 66 -24.72 -6.99 20.66
CA LEU A 66 -26.02 -6.91 21.35
C LEU A 66 -27.14 -7.62 20.61
N PHE A 67 -27.17 -7.53 19.27
CA PHE A 67 -28.34 -7.93 18.48
C PHE A 67 -28.07 -9.13 17.58
N SER A 68 -26.81 -9.44 17.26
CA SER A 68 -26.49 -10.55 16.35
C SER A 68 -26.70 -11.93 17.00
N PHE A 69 -26.60 -12.03 18.33
CA PHE A 69 -26.85 -13.28 19.07
C PHE A 69 -28.32 -13.72 19.05
N LYS A 70 -29.26 -12.81 18.77
CA LYS A 70 -30.69 -13.13 18.77
C LYS A 70 -31.14 -13.89 17.51
N HIS A 71 -30.39 -13.79 16.42
CA HIS A 71 -30.76 -14.34 15.10
C HIS A 71 -29.71 -15.25 14.44
N ARG A 72 -28.50 -15.37 15.00
CA ARG A 72 -27.39 -16.17 14.41
C ARG A 72 -26.83 -17.18 15.39
N LYS A 73 -26.24 -18.28 14.89
CA LYS A 73 -25.45 -19.20 15.72
C LYS A 73 -24.35 -18.41 16.45
N VAL A 74 -24.20 -18.65 17.76
CA VAL A 74 -23.25 -17.96 18.67
C VAL A 74 -21.85 -17.86 18.06
N PHE A 75 -21.37 -18.92 17.42
CA PHE A 75 -20.05 -18.97 16.80
C PHE A 75 -19.90 -18.02 15.59
N VAL A 76 -20.86 -18.01 14.66
CA VAL A 76 -20.83 -17.15 13.46
C VAL A 76 -20.88 -15.67 13.84
N SER A 77 -21.68 -15.35 14.85
CA SER A 77 -21.74 -14.00 15.42
C SER A 77 -20.40 -13.58 16.04
N GLY A 78 -19.75 -14.51 16.75
CA GLY A 78 -18.39 -14.33 17.28
C GLY A 78 -17.35 -14.08 16.19
N VAL A 79 -17.34 -14.88 15.11
CA VAL A 79 -16.42 -14.70 13.97
C VAL A 79 -16.66 -13.35 13.27
N TYR A 80 -17.92 -12.96 13.06
CA TYR A 80 -18.23 -11.65 12.47
C TYR A 80 -17.75 -10.49 13.35
N THR A 81 -17.97 -10.57 14.66
CA THR A 81 -17.50 -9.56 15.61
C THR A 81 -15.98 -9.50 15.64
N ALA A 82 -15.30 -10.65 15.69
CA ALA A 82 -13.84 -10.73 15.62
C ALA A 82 -13.28 -10.14 14.32
N THR A 83 -14.00 -10.32 13.21
CA THR A 83 -13.69 -9.72 11.91
C THR A 83 -13.74 -8.19 11.98
N GLN A 84 -14.82 -7.61 12.51
CA GLN A 84 -14.94 -6.15 12.66
C GLN A 84 -13.87 -5.56 13.60
N ILE A 85 -13.60 -6.23 14.73
CA ILE A 85 -12.53 -5.85 15.66
C ILE A 85 -11.17 -5.89 14.93
N THR A 86 -10.91 -6.95 14.16
CA THR A 86 -9.65 -7.10 13.43
C THR A 86 -9.47 -5.99 12.40
N VAL A 87 -10.52 -5.67 11.63
CA VAL A 87 -10.50 -4.54 10.68
C VAL A 87 -10.18 -3.24 11.39
N LEU A 88 -10.92 -2.90 12.45
CA LEU A 88 -10.72 -1.65 13.19
C LEU A 88 -9.30 -1.57 13.78
N VAL A 89 -8.85 -2.61 14.48
CA VAL A 89 -7.52 -2.66 15.11
C VAL A 89 -6.41 -2.55 14.06
N LYS A 90 -6.50 -3.31 12.97
CA LYS A 90 -5.55 -3.26 11.85
C LYS A 90 -5.51 -1.86 11.23
N THR A 91 -6.65 -1.28 10.90
CA THR A 91 -6.74 0.04 10.26
C THR A 91 -6.19 1.12 11.20
N MET A 92 -6.53 1.09 12.49
CA MET A 92 -6.01 2.04 13.48
C MET A 92 -4.51 1.90 13.70
N LEU A 93 -4.02 0.67 13.90
CA LEU A 93 -2.59 0.44 14.16
C LEU A 93 -1.73 0.73 12.94
N SER A 94 -2.14 0.30 11.74
CA SER A 94 -1.42 0.65 10.50
C SER A 94 -1.37 2.16 10.28
N SER A 95 -2.48 2.87 10.50
CA SER A 95 -2.55 4.32 10.37
C SER A 95 -1.71 5.06 11.40
N LEU A 96 -1.75 4.59 12.66
CA LEU A 96 -0.93 5.11 13.75
C LEU A 96 0.57 4.92 13.44
N MET A 97 0.96 3.75 12.94
CA MET A 97 2.37 3.49 12.58
C MET A 97 2.86 4.43 11.48
N VAL A 98 2.03 4.69 10.45
CA VAL A 98 2.37 5.67 9.40
C VAL A 98 2.41 7.08 9.97
N ALA A 99 1.49 7.45 10.86
CA ALA A 99 1.46 8.76 11.51
C ALA A 99 2.70 9.00 12.38
N LEU A 100 3.10 8.04 13.21
CA LEU A 100 4.32 8.10 14.02
C LEU A 100 5.59 8.20 13.15
N ALA A 101 5.55 7.63 11.95
CA ALA A 101 6.68 7.68 11.01
C ALA A 101 6.71 8.93 10.12
N ALA A 102 5.71 9.81 10.21
CA ALA A 102 5.54 10.94 9.30
C ALA A 102 6.69 11.97 9.34
N GLY A 103 7.30 12.19 10.50
CA GLY A 103 8.49 13.05 10.59
C GLY A 103 9.68 12.50 9.79
N ARG A 104 9.86 11.17 9.80
CA ARG A 104 10.89 10.48 8.99
C ARG A 104 10.52 10.47 7.51
N LEU A 105 9.24 10.27 7.20
CA LEU A 105 8.71 10.35 5.84
C LEU A 105 8.95 11.75 5.23
N LYS A 106 8.72 12.82 5.99
CA LYS A 106 8.98 14.20 5.55
C LYS A 106 10.45 14.41 5.19
N LYS A 107 11.37 13.91 6.02
CA LYS A 107 12.82 13.98 5.75
C LYS A 107 13.19 13.19 4.49
N LEU A 108 12.61 12.00 4.32
CA LEU A 108 12.82 11.15 3.14
C LEU A 108 12.36 11.86 1.86
N VAL A 109 11.14 12.41 1.85
CA VAL A 109 10.57 13.15 0.71
C VAL A 109 11.38 14.41 0.42
N ALA A 110 11.87 15.12 1.44
CA ALA A 110 12.73 16.29 1.26
C ALA A 110 14.06 15.91 0.58
N ARG A 111 14.71 14.82 1.01
CA ARG A 111 15.94 14.32 0.39
C ARG A 111 15.70 13.86 -1.06
N ALA A 112 14.59 13.18 -1.33
CA ALA A 112 14.22 12.77 -2.69
C ALA A 112 14.00 14.00 -3.60
N ASN A 113 13.35 15.05 -3.11
CA ASN A 113 13.21 16.30 -3.86
C ASN A 113 14.56 16.99 -4.12
N GLN A 114 15.47 17.00 -3.15
CA GLN A 114 16.82 17.55 -3.35
C GLN A 114 17.59 16.77 -4.42
N PHE A 115 17.50 15.44 -4.40
CA PHE A 115 18.07 14.58 -5.42
C PHE A 115 17.55 14.92 -6.83
N GLU A 116 16.24 15.11 -6.99
CA GLU A 116 15.65 15.50 -8.28
C GLU A 116 16.11 16.88 -8.78
N ILE A 117 16.24 17.85 -7.87
CA ILE A 117 16.69 19.21 -8.22
C ILE A 117 18.14 19.17 -8.70
N ILE A 118 19.02 18.48 -7.95
CA ILE A 118 20.45 18.35 -8.30
C ILE A 118 20.61 17.67 -9.66
N ARG A 119 19.82 16.63 -9.94
CA ARG A 119 19.93 15.81 -11.16
C ARG A 119 19.12 16.34 -12.33
N ASN A 120 18.34 17.41 -12.14
CA ASN A 120 17.46 18.01 -13.15
C ASN A 120 16.63 16.94 -13.89
N ILE A 121 16.04 16.01 -13.12
CA ILE A 121 15.32 14.86 -13.68
C ILE A 121 14.05 15.38 -14.36
N LYS A 122 14.10 15.51 -15.69
CA LYS A 122 12.94 15.80 -16.52
C LYS A 122 12.28 14.48 -16.92
N ILE A 123 11.10 14.25 -16.40
CA ILE A 123 10.36 13.02 -16.70
C ILE A 123 9.54 13.24 -17.95
N ALA A 124 9.61 12.25 -18.84
CA ALA A 124 8.84 12.24 -20.06
C ALA A 124 7.34 12.26 -19.71
N PRO A 125 6.52 13.06 -20.40
CA PRO A 125 5.08 13.04 -20.21
C PRO A 125 4.57 11.60 -20.35
N ARG A 126 3.72 11.16 -19.41
CA ARG A 126 3.15 9.81 -19.47
C ARG A 126 2.46 9.63 -20.82
N SER A 127 2.78 8.53 -21.49
CA SER A 127 2.05 8.05 -22.65
C SER A 127 0.55 8.02 -22.34
N LYS A 128 -0.28 8.53 -23.26
CA LYS A 128 -1.76 8.51 -23.14
C LYS A 128 -2.36 7.10 -23.28
N LYS A 129 -1.56 6.07 -23.58
CA LYS A 129 -2.07 4.71 -23.72
C LYS A 129 -2.48 4.17 -22.34
N VAL A 130 -3.68 3.60 -22.26
CA VAL A 130 -4.15 2.87 -21.08
C VAL A 130 -3.14 1.78 -20.76
N THR A 131 -2.56 1.84 -19.57
CA THR A 131 -1.59 0.86 -19.10
C THR A 131 -2.28 -0.15 -18.19
N TRP A 132 -1.66 -1.32 -18.01
CA TRP A 132 -2.08 -2.31 -17.01
C TRP A 132 -2.20 -1.74 -15.59
N ARG A 133 -1.47 -0.66 -15.30
CA ARG A 133 -1.60 0.07 -14.04
C ARG A 133 -2.94 0.79 -13.93
N ASP A 134 -3.42 1.39 -15.02
CA ASP A 134 -4.69 2.11 -15.03
C ASP A 134 -5.87 1.15 -14.84
N ILE A 135 -5.82 -0.02 -15.52
CA ILE A 135 -6.82 -1.09 -15.35
C ILE A 135 -6.89 -1.55 -13.89
N ARG A 136 -5.74 -1.75 -13.22
CA ARG A 136 -5.70 -2.14 -11.80
C ARG A 136 -6.29 -1.08 -10.87
N ILE A 137 -5.98 0.20 -11.12
CA ILE A 137 -6.53 1.31 -10.34
C ILE A 137 -8.05 1.35 -10.49
N TRP A 138 -8.57 1.26 -11.72
CA TRP A 138 -10.01 1.25 -11.98
C TRP A 138 -10.70 0.03 -11.38
N GLY A 139 -10.08 -1.16 -11.48
CA GLY A 139 -10.58 -2.37 -10.83
C GLY A 139 -10.71 -2.18 -9.32
N ARG A 140 -9.69 -1.60 -8.67
CA ARG A 140 -9.74 -1.30 -7.24
C ARG A 140 -10.88 -0.32 -6.90
N VAL A 141 -11.03 0.75 -7.66
CA VAL A 141 -12.13 1.73 -7.47
C VAL A 141 -13.49 1.05 -7.60
N LEU A 142 -13.67 0.18 -8.61
CA LEU A 142 -14.89 -0.59 -8.79
C LEU A 142 -15.20 -1.47 -7.58
N PHE A 143 -14.21 -2.21 -7.07
CA PHE A 143 -14.38 -3.05 -5.87
C PHE A 143 -14.63 -2.22 -4.60
N MET A 144 -14.06 -1.02 -4.48
CA MET A 144 -14.36 -0.10 -3.38
C MET A 144 -15.80 0.39 -3.43
N VAL A 145 -16.29 0.80 -4.61
CA VAL A 145 -17.69 1.21 -4.79
C VAL A 145 -18.62 0.04 -4.47
N LEU A 146 -18.32 -1.15 -4.98
CA LEU A 146 -19.09 -2.36 -4.70
C LEU A 146 -19.14 -2.66 -3.20
N PHE A 147 -17.99 -2.61 -2.51
CA PHE A 147 -17.91 -2.80 -1.06
C PHE A 147 -18.77 -1.80 -0.29
N VAL A 148 -18.66 -0.51 -0.61
CA VAL A 148 -19.43 0.55 0.06
C VAL A 148 -20.93 0.37 -0.17
N SER A 149 -21.34 0.07 -1.41
CA SER A 149 -22.74 -0.17 -1.74
C SER A 149 -23.32 -1.36 -0.98
N ILE A 150 -22.64 -2.52 -0.98
CA ILE A 150 -23.10 -3.71 -0.26
C ILE A 150 -23.18 -3.45 1.25
N ARG A 151 -22.14 -2.81 1.82
CA ARG A 151 -22.09 -2.49 3.24
C ARG A 151 -23.23 -1.57 3.66
N ASN A 152 -23.52 -0.55 2.86
CA ASN A 152 -24.64 0.35 3.11
C ASN A 152 -25.99 -0.37 2.99
N MET A 153 -26.17 -1.23 1.99
CA MET A 153 -27.40 -2.03 1.87
C MET A 153 -27.63 -2.94 3.08
N ASP A 154 -26.58 -3.60 3.58
CA ASP A 154 -26.67 -4.45 4.78
C ASP A 154 -27.07 -3.61 6.01
N ASN A 155 -26.41 -2.46 6.22
CA ASN A 155 -26.71 -1.57 7.33
C ASN A 155 -28.13 -0.96 7.26
N LEU A 156 -28.64 -0.65 6.07
CA LEU A 156 -29.99 -0.11 5.89
C LEU A 156 -31.07 -1.16 6.10
N SER A 157 -30.79 -2.42 5.75
CA SER A 157 -31.74 -3.52 5.98
C SER A 157 -32.00 -3.81 7.46
N ILE A 158 -31.12 -3.32 8.33
CA ILE A 158 -31.16 -3.51 9.78
C ILE A 158 -31.90 -2.37 10.49
N LEU A 159 -32.00 -1.19 9.87
CA LEU A 159 -32.50 0.03 10.50
C LEU A 159 -33.88 0.37 9.97
N ASP A 160 -34.91 0.07 10.75
CA ASP A 160 -36.28 0.54 10.52
C ASP A 160 -36.38 2.04 10.84
N VAL A 161 -36.09 2.88 9.84
CA VAL A 161 -36.17 4.33 9.97
C VAL A 161 -37.39 4.84 9.22
N GLU A 162 -38.42 5.26 9.98
CA GLU A 162 -39.67 5.79 9.42
C GLU A 162 -39.52 7.21 8.83
N ASN A 163 -38.47 7.95 9.21
CA ASN A 163 -38.24 9.32 8.77
C ASN A 163 -37.27 9.39 7.58
N ILE A 164 -37.76 9.85 6.43
CA ILE A 164 -36.98 10.02 5.18
C ILE A 164 -35.73 10.91 5.39
N PHE A 165 -35.82 11.98 6.18
CA PHE A 165 -34.68 12.86 6.44
C PHE A 165 -33.62 12.17 7.32
N GLY A 166 -34.05 11.40 8.32
CA GLY A 166 -33.17 10.61 9.16
C GLY A 166 -32.46 9.51 8.37
N LEU A 167 -33.19 8.84 7.47
CA LEU A 167 -32.66 7.84 6.54
C LEU A 167 -31.59 8.45 5.63
N GLY A 168 -31.87 9.61 5.02
CA GLY A 168 -30.92 10.30 4.16
C GLY A 168 -29.61 10.67 4.88
N ALA A 169 -29.71 11.23 6.09
CA ALA A 169 -28.54 11.58 6.89
C ALA A 169 -27.70 10.35 7.27
N LEU A 170 -28.36 9.26 7.67
CA LEU A 170 -27.72 8.00 8.03
C LEU A 170 -26.98 7.38 6.84
N VAL A 171 -27.61 7.34 5.65
CA VAL A 171 -26.97 6.85 4.41
C VAL A 171 -25.68 7.62 4.13
N VAL A 172 -25.71 8.95 4.27
CA VAL A 172 -24.52 9.80 4.04
C VAL A 172 -23.42 9.48 5.05
N VAL A 173 -23.75 9.36 6.34
CA VAL A 173 -22.76 9.03 7.39
C VAL A 173 -22.16 7.64 7.20
N MET A 174 -22.98 6.63 6.88
CA MET A 174 -22.51 5.26 6.64
C MET A 174 -21.64 5.16 5.39
N THR A 175 -22.02 5.86 4.31
CA THR A 175 -21.22 5.95 3.08
C THR A 175 -19.89 6.62 3.36
N ALA A 176 -19.89 7.76 4.06
CA ALA A 176 -18.70 8.49 4.42
C ALA A 176 -17.77 7.63 5.30
N SER A 177 -18.31 6.97 6.30
CA SER A 177 -17.56 6.03 7.16
C SER A 177 -16.95 4.89 6.36
N SER A 178 -17.70 4.27 5.46
CA SER A 178 -17.22 3.15 4.66
C SER A 178 -16.08 3.56 3.71
N MET A 179 -16.19 4.76 3.11
CA MET A 179 -15.12 5.36 2.32
C MET A 179 -13.90 5.68 3.19
N LEU A 180 -14.10 6.25 4.38
CA LEU A 180 -13.02 6.54 5.32
C LEU A 180 -12.31 5.25 5.73
N LEU A 181 -13.04 4.18 6.06
CA LEU A 181 -12.45 2.89 6.40
C LEU A 181 -11.50 2.42 5.30
N VAL A 182 -11.98 2.41 4.05
CA VAL A 182 -11.17 2.01 2.89
C VAL A 182 -9.94 2.91 2.75
N ILE A 183 -10.08 4.23 2.88
CA ILE A 183 -8.96 5.17 2.75
C ILE A 183 -7.90 4.93 3.83
N TYR A 184 -8.31 4.78 5.09
CA TYR A 184 -7.40 4.54 6.22
C TYR A 184 -6.74 3.16 6.11
N ASP A 185 -7.49 2.12 5.74
CA ASP A 185 -6.94 0.76 5.58
C ASP A 185 -5.92 0.71 4.43
N CYS A 186 -6.15 1.50 3.38
CA CYS A 186 -5.27 1.61 2.22
C CYS A 186 -4.15 2.65 2.39
N LEU A 187 -4.06 3.32 3.53
CA LEU A 187 -3.12 4.42 3.77
C LEU A 187 -1.67 3.98 3.59
N TYR A 188 -1.26 2.92 4.27
CA TYR A 188 0.11 2.41 4.24
C TYR A 188 0.54 2.06 2.81
N SER A 189 -0.34 1.38 2.09
CA SER A 189 -0.17 0.95 0.69
C SER A 189 -0.04 2.15 -0.24
N THR A 190 -0.90 3.15 -0.09
CA THR A 190 -0.89 4.37 -0.92
C THR A 190 0.42 5.15 -0.76
N VAL A 191 0.89 5.32 0.49
CA VAL A 191 2.18 5.97 0.79
C VAL A 191 3.34 5.16 0.23
N PHE A 192 3.34 3.86 0.47
CA PHE A 192 4.38 2.95 0.00
C PHE A 192 4.52 2.95 -1.52
N LYS A 193 3.41 2.73 -2.24
CA LYS A 193 3.39 2.72 -3.71
C LYS A 193 3.94 4.02 -4.28
N SER A 194 3.54 5.16 -3.73
CA SER A 194 4.02 6.48 -4.16
C SER A 194 5.54 6.61 -4.02
N LEU A 195 6.11 6.16 -2.90
CA LEU A 195 7.56 6.18 -2.68
C LEU A 195 8.31 5.24 -3.62
N VAL A 196 7.85 4.01 -3.74
CA VAL A 196 8.52 3.00 -4.56
C VAL A 196 8.54 3.41 -6.02
N GLU A 197 7.43 3.92 -6.54
CA GLU A 197 7.37 4.38 -7.92
C GLU A 197 8.35 5.51 -8.22
N ILE A 198 8.61 6.40 -7.24
CA ILE A 198 9.65 7.43 -7.35
C ILE A 198 11.02 6.77 -7.50
N PHE A 199 11.32 5.77 -6.68
CA PHE A 199 12.62 5.08 -6.74
C PHE A 199 12.79 4.25 -8.01
N ILE A 200 11.71 3.61 -8.51
CA ILE A 200 11.70 2.92 -9.80
C ILE A 200 12.06 3.89 -10.93
N GLU A 201 11.50 5.11 -10.93
CA GLU A 201 11.83 6.10 -11.95
C GLU A 201 13.27 6.63 -11.81
N TYR A 202 13.81 6.76 -10.60
CA TYR A 202 15.22 7.09 -10.40
C TYR A 202 16.14 5.99 -10.96
N LEU A 203 15.83 4.71 -10.71
CA LEU A 203 16.58 3.60 -11.30
C LEU A 203 16.47 3.59 -12.83
N ARG A 204 15.27 3.81 -13.39
CA ARG A 204 15.08 3.92 -14.85
C ARG A 204 15.85 5.08 -15.46
N TYR A 205 15.98 6.19 -14.73
CA TYR A 205 16.82 7.30 -15.15
C TYR A 205 18.29 6.87 -15.23
N GLU A 206 18.82 6.27 -14.16
CA GLU A 206 20.22 5.79 -14.14
C GLU A 206 20.49 4.72 -15.20
N ILE A 207 19.56 3.78 -15.41
CA ILE A 207 19.66 2.81 -16.52
C ILE A 207 19.72 3.51 -17.89
N ARG A 208 18.97 4.60 -18.09
CA ARG A 208 19.04 5.37 -19.35
C ARG A 208 20.39 6.08 -19.49
N VAL A 209 20.95 6.61 -18.41
CA VAL A 209 22.29 7.21 -18.40
C VAL A 209 23.34 6.16 -18.78
N LEU A 210 23.31 4.98 -18.16
CA LEU A 210 24.22 3.88 -18.49
C LEU A 210 24.05 3.37 -19.92
N LYS A 211 22.83 3.33 -20.46
CA LYS A 211 22.59 2.96 -21.86
C LYS A 211 23.22 3.96 -22.82
N LYS A 212 23.09 5.26 -22.56
CA LYS A 212 23.73 6.32 -23.36
C LYS A 212 25.24 6.19 -23.29
N MET A 213 25.80 6.02 -22.10
CA MET A 213 27.23 5.80 -21.91
C MET A 213 27.74 4.59 -22.69
N LYS A 214 26.98 3.48 -22.71
CA LYS A 214 27.33 2.30 -23.52
C LYS A 214 27.34 2.58 -25.03
N MET A 215 26.47 3.46 -25.54
CA MET A 215 26.45 3.85 -26.95
C MET A 215 27.60 4.81 -27.31
N GLU A 216 27.94 5.72 -26.39
CA GLU A 216 28.98 6.75 -26.56
C GLU A 216 30.39 6.22 -26.25
N LEU A 217 30.52 4.96 -25.85
CA LEU A 217 31.78 4.36 -25.41
C LEU A 217 32.88 4.41 -26.48
N ASN A 218 32.49 4.34 -27.76
CA ASN A 218 33.40 4.45 -28.91
C ASN A 218 34.01 5.85 -29.06
N SER A 219 33.38 6.88 -28.48
CA SER A 219 33.84 8.27 -28.50
C SER A 219 34.74 8.63 -27.30
N GLY A 220 34.92 7.70 -26.36
CA GLY A 220 35.79 7.85 -25.20
C GLY A 220 35.08 7.45 -23.88
N PRO A 221 35.72 6.64 -23.02
CA PRO A 221 35.11 6.19 -21.76
C PRO A 221 35.05 7.33 -20.72
N SER A 222 33.85 7.64 -20.23
CA SER A 222 33.66 8.61 -19.15
C SER A 222 33.64 7.91 -17.78
N MET A 223 34.81 7.80 -17.15
CA MET A 223 34.94 7.27 -15.78
C MET A 223 34.09 8.03 -14.76
N LYS A 224 33.97 9.35 -14.94
CA LYS A 224 33.15 10.22 -14.08
C LYS A 224 31.67 9.80 -14.09
N MET A 225 31.12 9.40 -15.24
CA MET A 225 29.73 8.97 -15.33
C MET A 225 29.45 7.66 -14.60
N VAL A 226 30.40 6.72 -14.62
CA VAL A 226 30.30 5.45 -13.87
C VAL A 226 30.30 5.74 -12.36
N GLU A 227 31.21 6.62 -11.93
CA GLU A 227 31.33 7.02 -10.53
C GLU A 227 30.09 7.80 -10.04
N ASP A 228 29.59 8.74 -10.84
CA ASP A 228 28.35 9.47 -10.54
C ASP A 228 27.18 8.48 -10.40
N CYS A 229 27.07 7.53 -11.32
CA CYS A 229 26.02 6.49 -11.28
C CYS A 229 26.10 5.62 -10.01
N ARG A 230 27.32 5.32 -9.55
CA ARG A 230 27.57 4.60 -8.30
C ARG A 230 27.05 5.37 -7.08
N ILE A 231 27.40 6.64 -6.97
CA ILE A 231 26.97 7.50 -5.86
C ILE A 231 25.44 7.61 -5.84
N GLU A 232 24.82 7.77 -7.01
CA GLU A 232 23.37 7.86 -7.08
C GLU A 232 22.67 6.55 -6.77
N PHE A 233 23.19 5.41 -7.26
CA PHE A 233 22.63 4.11 -6.91
C PHE A 233 22.67 3.86 -5.40
N ASN A 234 23.78 4.19 -4.73
CA ASN A 234 23.90 4.11 -3.28
C ASN A 234 22.88 5.01 -2.57
N THR A 235 22.63 6.21 -3.11
CA THR A 235 21.62 7.13 -2.59
C THR A 235 20.21 6.54 -2.72
N ILE A 236 19.88 5.94 -3.88
CA ILE A 236 18.60 5.25 -4.11
C ILE A 236 18.45 4.06 -3.15
N GLN A 237 19.49 3.25 -2.97
CA GLN A 237 19.48 2.14 -2.01
C GLN A 237 19.26 2.65 -0.57
N GLY A 238 19.85 3.80 -0.23
CA GLY A 238 19.61 4.51 1.03
C GLY A 238 18.15 4.92 1.22
N PHE A 239 17.47 5.37 0.15
CA PHE A 239 16.03 5.67 0.20
C PHE A 239 15.17 4.42 0.40
N VAL A 240 15.50 3.31 -0.27
CA VAL A 240 14.81 2.02 -0.10
C VAL A 240 14.95 1.54 1.34
N LYS A 241 16.18 1.51 1.88
CA LYS A 241 16.45 1.12 3.28
C LYS A 241 15.70 2.02 4.28
N SER A 242 15.73 3.33 4.06
CA SER A 242 15.02 4.29 4.91
C SER A 242 13.50 4.11 4.86
N THR A 243 12.94 3.86 3.68
CA THR A 243 11.51 3.58 3.50
C THR A 243 11.12 2.29 4.19
N ASN A 244 11.94 1.24 4.07
CA ASN A 244 11.72 -0.02 4.78
C ASN A 244 11.68 0.21 6.30
N GLN A 245 12.63 0.96 6.87
CA GLN A 245 12.65 1.28 8.31
C GLN A 245 11.44 2.08 8.79
N VAL A 246 10.88 2.94 7.93
CA VAL A 246 9.68 3.74 8.21
C VAL A 246 8.42 2.88 8.19
N MET A 247 8.29 1.99 7.19
CA MET A 247 7.05 1.26 6.91
C MET A 247 6.99 -0.15 7.51
N ARG A 248 8.11 -0.70 8.01
CA ARG A 248 8.22 -2.10 8.45
C ARG A 248 7.11 -2.58 9.38
N TYR A 249 6.71 -1.77 10.36
CA TYR A 249 5.66 -2.14 11.31
C TYR A 249 4.26 -2.02 10.70
N ALA A 250 4.02 -1.00 9.87
CA ALA A 250 2.77 -0.87 9.14
C ALA A 250 2.53 -2.09 8.25
N PHE A 251 3.58 -2.64 7.62
CA PHE A 251 3.48 -3.87 6.85
C PHE A 251 3.15 -5.10 7.69
N VAL A 252 3.79 -5.27 8.86
CA VAL A 252 3.47 -6.39 9.77
C VAL A 252 2.00 -6.34 10.15
N MET A 253 1.51 -5.19 10.61
CA MET A 253 0.13 -5.04 11.05
C MET A 253 -0.86 -5.23 9.90
N ALA A 254 -0.57 -4.68 8.72
CA ALA A 254 -1.44 -4.82 7.55
C ALA A 254 -1.50 -6.27 7.05
N TYR A 255 -0.36 -6.94 6.90
CA TYR A 255 -0.31 -8.32 6.38
C TYR A 255 -0.86 -9.34 7.39
N ALA A 256 -0.51 -9.22 8.68
CA ALA A 256 -1.07 -10.08 9.72
C ALA A 256 -2.59 -9.89 9.83
N GLY A 257 -3.05 -8.63 9.85
CA GLY A 257 -4.48 -8.32 9.85
C GLY A 257 -5.19 -8.86 8.61
N ASN A 258 -4.61 -8.71 7.41
CA ASN A 258 -5.17 -9.28 6.17
C ASN A 258 -5.27 -10.80 6.24
N LEU A 259 -4.27 -11.50 6.78
CA LEU A 259 -4.29 -12.96 6.89
C LEU A 259 -5.38 -13.44 7.84
N ILE A 260 -5.49 -12.85 9.04
CA ILE A 260 -6.55 -13.17 10.01
C ILE A 260 -7.92 -12.94 9.36
N MET A 261 -8.07 -11.81 8.68
CA MET A 261 -9.29 -11.48 7.96
C MET A 261 -9.64 -12.47 6.86
N LEU A 262 -8.67 -12.88 6.03
CA LEU A 262 -8.89 -13.85 4.96
C LEU A 262 -9.28 -15.22 5.53
N CYS A 263 -8.68 -15.65 6.64
CA CYS A 263 -9.08 -16.87 7.35
C CYS A 263 -10.53 -16.79 7.85
N ASN A 264 -10.93 -15.67 8.46
CA ASN A 264 -12.31 -15.47 8.92
C ASN A 264 -13.30 -15.44 7.74
N ILE A 265 -12.93 -14.78 6.64
CA ILE A 265 -13.77 -14.73 5.43
C ILE A 265 -13.96 -16.13 4.85
N VAL A 266 -12.89 -16.93 4.74
CA VAL A 266 -12.98 -18.33 4.29
C VAL A 266 -13.94 -19.14 5.17
N TYR A 267 -13.83 -19.01 6.49
CA TYR A 267 -14.75 -19.69 7.41
C TYR A 267 -16.21 -19.33 7.11
N LEU A 268 -16.50 -18.02 6.95
CA LEU A 268 -17.84 -17.54 6.62
C LEU A 268 -18.34 -18.00 5.24
N LEU A 269 -17.45 -18.30 4.30
CA LEU A 269 -17.82 -18.82 2.98
C LEU A 269 -18.10 -20.32 2.97
N VAL A 270 -17.45 -21.09 3.84
CA VAL A 270 -17.64 -22.54 3.92
C VAL A 270 -18.86 -22.92 4.75
N ASP A 271 -19.14 -22.24 5.88
CA ASP A 271 -20.35 -22.49 6.68
C ASP A 271 -21.60 -21.85 6.03
N THR A 272 -22.03 -22.46 4.93
CA THR A 272 -23.15 -21.97 4.11
C THR A 272 -24.53 -22.20 4.74
N ALA A 273 -24.63 -23.01 5.79
CA ALA A 273 -25.90 -23.21 6.48
C ALA A 273 -26.19 -22.07 7.47
N ALA A 274 -25.15 -21.46 8.06
CA ALA A 274 -25.29 -20.49 9.14
C ALA A 274 -25.05 -19.03 8.72
N THR A 275 -24.59 -18.78 7.49
CA THR A 275 -24.21 -17.43 7.03
C THR A 275 -25.19 -16.87 5.98
N PRO A 276 -25.75 -15.67 6.17
CA PRO A 276 -26.59 -15.03 5.16
C PRO A 276 -25.81 -14.70 3.87
N TRP A 277 -26.49 -14.73 2.71
CA TRP A 277 -25.88 -14.38 1.42
C TRP A 277 -25.26 -12.98 1.39
N ALA A 278 -25.95 -11.98 1.95
CA ALA A 278 -25.45 -10.60 2.03
C ALA A 278 -24.08 -10.54 2.74
N LEU A 279 -23.93 -11.28 3.84
CA LEU A 279 -22.68 -11.33 4.60
C LEU A 279 -21.55 -11.99 3.80
N ARG A 280 -21.85 -13.03 3.01
CA ARG A 280 -20.86 -13.70 2.15
C ARG A 280 -20.36 -12.77 1.05
N ILE A 281 -21.27 -12.06 0.40
CA ILE A 281 -20.91 -11.11 -0.67
C ILE A 281 -20.07 -9.97 -0.09
N PHE A 282 -20.48 -9.42 1.06
CA PHE A 282 -19.70 -8.41 1.79
C PHE A 282 -18.28 -8.91 2.11
N SER A 283 -18.18 -10.09 2.73
CA SER A 283 -16.91 -10.69 3.15
C SER A 283 -16.01 -11.00 1.94
N SER A 284 -16.58 -11.52 0.86
CA SER A 284 -15.84 -11.81 -0.39
C SER A 284 -15.31 -10.54 -1.04
N THR A 285 -16.13 -9.50 -1.14
CA THR A 285 -15.74 -8.22 -1.76
C THR A 285 -14.59 -7.59 -0.99
N TYR A 286 -14.67 -7.59 0.34
CA TYR A 286 -13.60 -7.08 1.19
C TYR A 286 -12.32 -7.94 1.11
N GLY A 287 -12.46 -9.28 1.09
CA GLY A 287 -11.36 -10.22 0.91
C GLY A 287 -10.60 -10.00 -0.40
N ILE A 288 -11.33 -9.86 -1.51
CA ILE A 288 -10.75 -9.55 -2.82
C ILE A 288 -10.02 -8.20 -2.79
N LEU A 289 -10.61 -7.18 -2.17
CA LEU A 289 -9.97 -5.86 -2.05
C LEU A 289 -8.64 -5.92 -1.29
N MET A 290 -8.59 -6.63 -0.16
CA MET A 290 -7.36 -6.85 0.61
C MET A 290 -6.32 -7.62 -0.18
N TRP A 291 -6.74 -8.66 -0.92
CA TRP A 291 -5.84 -9.47 -1.74
C TRP A 291 -5.23 -8.66 -2.89
N ILE A 292 -6.04 -7.86 -3.59
CA ILE A 292 -5.57 -6.95 -4.64
C ILE A 292 -4.55 -5.95 -4.06
N ASP A 293 -4.80 -5.40 -2.87
CA ASP A 293 -3.88 -4.46 -2.23
C ASP A 293 -2.51 -5.11 -1.92
N MET A 294 -2.54 -6.35 -1.40
CA MET A 294 -1.32 -7.14 -1.15
C MET A 294 -0.57 -7.47 -2.44
N ILE A 295 -1.27 -7.90 -3.50
CA ILE A 295 -0.69 -8.14 -4.83
C ILE A 295 -0.01 -6.89 -5.36
N ASP A 296 -0.69 -5.75 -5.33
CA ASP A 296 -0.11 -4.52 -5.83
C ASP A 296 1.15 -4.12 -5.06
N ASN A 297 1.15 -4.26 -3.74
CA ASN A 297 2.34 -3.98 -2.92
C ASN A 297 3.50 -4.92 -3.30
N GLY A 298 3.21 -6.21 -3.52
CA GLY A 298 4.21 -7.19 -3.97
C GLY A 298 4.76 -6.88 -5.37
N VAL A 299 3.89 -6.54 -6.33
CA VAL A 299 4.29 -6.17 -7.70
C VAL A 299 5.15 -4.90 -7.70
N VAL A 300 4.75 -3.90 -6.93
CA VAL A 300 5.47 -2.63 -6.84
C VAL A 300 6.83 -2.82 -6.17
N ALA A 301 6.91 -3.63 -5.10
CA ALA A 301 8.17 -4.00 -4.45
C ALA A 301 9.11 -4.76 -5.39
N GLU A 302 8.61 -5.77 -6.11
CA GLU A 302 9.40 -6.54 -7.09
C GLU A 302 9.87 -5.65 -8.25
N GLY A 303 9.10 -4.60 -8.59
CA GLY A 303 9.45 -3.61 -9.59
C GLY A 303 10.80 -2.93 -9.34
N ILE A 304 11.16 -2.60 -8.09
CA ILE A 304 12.48 -2.05 -7.77
C ILE A 304 13.57 -3.07 -8.09
N LYS A 305 13.39 -4.30 -7.61
CA LYS A 305 14.36 -5.38 -7.81
C LYS A 305 14.58 -5.64 -9.30
N VAL A 306 13.52 -5.70 -10.10
CA VAL A 306 13.60 -5.88 -11.56
C VAL A 306 14.40 -4.75 -12.23
N GLU A 307 14.19 -3.48 -11.85
CA GLU A 307 15.00 -2.39 -12.41
C GLU A 307 16.47 -2.47 -11.93
N ALA A 308 16.74 -2.84 -10.68
CA ALA A 308 18.11 -3.06 -10.20
C ALA A 308 18.80 -4.21 -10.96
N SER A 309 18.12 -5.34 -11.18
CA SER A 309 18.67 -6.45 -11.97
C SER A 309 18.91 -6.07 -13.44
N LYS A 310 18.07 -5.22 -14.05
CA LYS A 310 18.31 -4.68 -15.39
C LYS A 310 19.55 -3.80 -15.45
N MET A 311 19.79 -2.98 -14.42
CA MET A 311 21.02 -2.20 -14.30
C MET A 311 22.24 -3.11 -14.23
N LYS A 312 22.17 -4.17 -13.41
CA LYS A 312 23.22 -5.18 -13.28
C LYS A 312 23.52 -5.87 -14.62
N TRP A 313 22.49 -6.31 -15.33
CA TRP A 313 22.63 -6.94 -16.65
C TRP A 313 23.23 -5.98 -17.69
N LEU A 314 22.84 -4.71 -17.66
CA LEU A 314 23.41 -3.70 -18.55
C LEU A 314 24.91 -3.53 -18.33
N LEU A 315 25.37 -3.49 -17.07
CA LEU A 315 26.78 -3.39 -16.71
C LEU A 315 27.58 -4.62 -17.17
N GLN A 316 27.01 -5.83 -17.04
CA GLN A 316 27.63 -7.06 -17.56
C GLN A 316 27.79 -7.04 -19.09
N SER A 317 26.85 -6.41 -19.78
CA SER A 317 26.84 -6.33 -21.24
C SER A 317 27.74 -5.23 -21.82
N MET A 318 28.55 -4.52 -21.03
CA MET A 318 29.39 -3.45 -21.53
C MET A 318 30.58 -4.00 -22.34
N PRO A 319 30.88 -3.45 -23.53
CA PRO A 319 32.03 -3.88 -24.31
C PRO A 319 33.30 -3.31 -23.69
N PHE A 320 34.18 -4.19 -23.18
CA PHE A 320 35.45 -3.78 -22.56
C PHE A 320 36.65 -3.79 -23.51
N GLN A 321 36.49 -4.34 -24.72
CA GLN A 321 37.57 -4.47 -25.68
C GLN A 321 38.08 -3.10 -26.13
N GLY A 322 39.38 -2.85 -26.01
CA GLY A 322 40.01 -1.58 -26.37
C GLY A 322 39.83 -0.44 -25.35
N LEU A 323 39.25 -0.71 -24.18
CA LEU A 323 39.10 0.28 -23.11
C LEU A 323 40.18 0.15 -22.04
N PRO A 324 40.50 1.23 -21.31
CA PRO A 324 41.43 1.18 -20.18
C PRO A 324 40.96 0.22 -19.07
N ASP A 325 41.89 -0.53 -18.48
CA ASP A 325 41.61 -1.44 -17.36
C ASP A 325 40.96 -0.73 -16.16
N SER A 326 41.29 0.54 -15.94
CA SER A 326 40.68 1.37 -14.87
C SER A 326 39.18 1.52 -15.06
N PHE A 327 38.71 1.69 -16.30
CA PHE A 327 37.29 1.76 -16.62
C PHE A 327 36.60 0.41 -16.37
N ALA A 328 37.21 -0.68 -16.83
CA ALA A 328 36.67 -2.03 -16.59
C ALA A 328 36.55 -2.34 -15.09
N LYS A 329 37.54 -1.93 -14.28
CA LYS A 329 37.50 -2.06 -12.81
C LYS A 329 36.37 -1.23 -12.20
N GLN A 330 36.14 0.01 -12.64
CA GLN A 330 35.02 0.83 -12.13
C GLN A 330 33.65 0.25 -12.48
N VAL A 331 33.47 -0.25 -13.70
CA VAL A 331 32.21 -0.89 -14.10
C VAL A 331 31.95 -2.17 -13.31
N ARG A 332 32.99 -3.00 -13.09
CA ARG A 332 32.89 -4.17 -12.21
C ARG A 332 32.54 -3.78 -10.78
N PHE A 333 33.18 -2.75 -10.25
CA PHE A 333 32.87 -2.25 -8.91
C PHE A 333 31.42 -1.77 -8.78
N LEU A 334 30.90 -1.07 -9.79
CA LEU A 334 29.49 -0.69 -9.84
C LEU A 334 28.58 -1.93 -9.93
N HIS A 335 28.94 -2.91 -10.75
CA HIS A 335 28.19 -4.17 -10.86
C HIS A 335 28.11 -4.94 -9.53
N ASP A 336 29.21 -5.00 -8.78
CA ASP A 336 29.29 -5.66 -7.47
C ASP A 336 28.45 -4.92 -6.42
N ILE A 337 28.41 -3.58 -6.47
CA ILE A 337 27.56 -2.76 -5.59
C ILE A 337 26.08 -2.90 -5.93
N VAL A 338 25.73 -3.12 -7.19
CA VAL A 338 24.35 -3.37 -7.62
C VAL A 338 23.93 -4.75 -7.13
N ASP A 339 23.53 -4.77 -5.87
CA ASP A 339 22.94 -5.91 -5.19
C ASP A 339 21.42 -5.80 -5.25
N ASP A 340 20.83 -6.53 -6.20
CA ASP A 340 19.38 -6.67 -6.33
C ASP A 340 18.77 -7.37 -5.12
N SER A 341 19.54 -8.20 -4.41
CA SER A 341 19.13 -8.83 -3.16
C SER A 341 19.04 -7.84 -2.00
N ALA A 342 19.62 -6.64 -2.11
CA ALA A 342 19.50 -5.55 -1.14
C ALA A 342 18.34 -4.57 -1.45
N MET A 343 17.69 -4.71 -2.61
CA MET A 343 16.58 -3.86 -3.06
C MET A 343 15.22 -4.49 -2.72
N TYR A 344 14.93 -4.64 -1.43
CA TYR A 344 13.70 -5.25 -0.94
C TYR A 344 13.08 -4.50 0.24
N PHE A 345 11.81 -4.79 0.50
CA PHE A 345 11.07 -4.31 1.66
C PHE A 345 10.68 -5.50 2.55
N THR A 346 10.55 -5.25 3.85
CA THR A 346 10.28 -6.27 4.85
C THR A 346 9.22 -5.84 5.85
N GLY A 347 8.41 -6.80 6.30
CA GLY A 347 7.63 -6.69 7.52
C GLY A 347 8.51 -6.90 8.75
N ALA A 348 9.28 -5.89 9.14
CA ALA A 348 10.15 -5.91 10.33
C ALA A 348 11.15 -7.08 10.41
N GLY A 349 11.57 -7.61 9.26
CA GLY A 349 12.48 -8.76 9.18
C GLY A 349 11.79 -10.13 9.17
N PHE A 350 10.50 -10.22 9.50
CA PHE A 350 9.75 -11.49 9.50
C PHE A 350 9.54 -12.06 8.10
N PHE A 351 9.22 -11.20 7.13
CA PHE A 351 8.98 -11.59 5.75
C PHE A 351 9.45 -10.50 4.78
N ARG A 352 9.74 -10.91 3.56
CA ARG A 352 9.99 -10.00 2.43
C ARG A 352 8.69 -9.73 1.69
N ILE A 353 8.48 -8.50 1.28
CA ILE A 353 7.33 -8.12 0.45
C ILE A 353 7.71 -8.40 -0.99
N ASN A 354 7.33 -9.58 -1.47
CA ASN A 354 7.58 -10.05 -2.83
C ASN A 354 6.44 -10.98 -3.28
N LEU A 355 6.43 -11.33 -4.57
CA LEU A 355 5.41 -12.23 -5.12
C LEU A 355 5.46 -13.65 -4.51
N PRO A 356 6.63 -14.28 -4.26
CA PRO A 356 6.69 -15.58 -3.60
C PRO A 356 6.00 -15.62 -2.22
N GLN A 357 6.13 -14.56 -1.42
CA GLN A 357 5.44 -14.47 -0.12
C GLN A 357 3.93 -14.47 -0.29
N LEU A 358 3.41 -13.79 -1.32
CA LEU A 358 1.98 -13.77 -1.62
C LEU A 358 1.47 -15.13 -2.08
N VAL A 359 2.25 -15.83 -2.91
CA VAL A 359 1.93 -17.21 -3.33
C VAL A 359 1.87 -18.11 -2.10
N SER A 360 2.86 -18.02 -1.20
CA SER A 360 2.88 -18.78 0.05
C SER A 360 1.65 -18.49 0.92
N MET A 361 1.29 -17.22 1.11
CA MET A 361 0.08 -16.84 1.86
C MET A 361 -1.19 -17.38 1.21
N GLY A 362 -1.30 -17.32 -0.12
CA GLY A 362 -2.42 -17.84 -0.88
C GLY A 362 -2.55 -19.35 -0.73
N SER A 363 -1.44 -20.08 -0.84
CA SER A 363 -1.41 -21.53 -0.60
C SER A 363 -1.85 -21.87 0.82
N THR A 364 -1.38 -21.13 1.84
CA THR A 364 -1.82 -21.35 3.23
C THR A 364 -3.32 -21.14 3.41
N ILE A 365 -3.90 -20.10 2.79
CA ILE A 365 -5.35 -19.86 2.82
C ILE A 365 -6.12 -20.98 2.12
N ILE A 366 -5.62 -21.48 0.99
CA ILE A 366 -6.23 -22.62 0.28
C ILE A 366 -6.17 -23.87 1.15
N THR A 367 -5.01 -24.18 1.74
CA THR A 367 -4.85 -25.33 2.65
C THR A 367 -5.80 -25.22 3.85
N TYR A 368 -5.90 -24.04 4.46
CA TYR A 368 -6.86 -23.78 5.53
C TYR A 368 -8.31 -24.01 5.07
N THR A 369 -8.67 -23.52 3.88
CA THR A 369 -10.00 -23.76 3.27
C THR A 369 -10.29 -25.25 3.14
N VAL A 370 -9.34 -26.03 2.59
CA VAL A 370 -9.50 -27.48 2.38
C VAL A 370 -9.70 -28.22 3.69
N ILE A 371 -8.87 -27.93 4.70
CA ILE A 371 -8.99 -28.53 6.04
C ILE A 371 -10.36 -28.19 6.65
N LEU A 372 -10.80 -26.95 6.51
CA LEU A 372 -12.07 -26.48 7.05
C LEU A 372 -13.27 -27.15 6.38
N ILE A 373 -13.23 -27.34 5.05
CA ILE A 373 -14.26 -28.10 4.33
C ILE A 373 -14.30 -29.55 4.80
N GLN A 374 -13.13 -30.22 4.90
CA GLN A 374 -13.06 -31.63 5.31
C GLN A 374 -13.54 -31.85 6.75
N THR A 375 -13.16 -30.96 7.67
CA THR A 375 -13.56 -31.03 9.07
C THR A 375 -15.02 -30.64 9.29
N SER A 376 -15.58 -29.72 8.50
CA SER A 376 -16.99 -29.34 8.59
C SER A 376 -17.95 -30.42 8.07
N GLN A 377 -17.56 -31.18 7.04
CA GLN A 377 -18.34 -32.33 6.56
C GLN A 377 -18.42 -33.45 7.62
N GLY A 378 -17.34 -33.69 8.37
CA GLY A 378 -17.32 -34.67 9.45
C GLY A 378 -18.11 -34.26 10.71
N LEU A 379 -18.52 -33.00 10.82
CA LEU A 379 -19.33 -32.46 11.93
C LEU A 379 -20.84 -32.39 11.60
N GLN A 380 -21.21 -32.65 10.34
CA GLN A 380 -22.60 -32.66 9.85
C GLN A 380 -23.17 -34.07 9.67
N ALA A 381 -22.34 -35.11 9.77
CA ALA A 381 -22.73 -36.50 9.93
C ALA A 381 -22.82 -36.84 11.43
#